data_AF-A0A3M2VS17-F1
#
_entry.id   AF-A0A3M2VS17-F1
#
_cell.length_a   1.000
_cell.length_b   1.000
_cell.length_c   1.000
_cell.angle_alpha   90.00
_cell.angle_beta   90.00
_cell.angle_gamma   90.00
#
_symmetry.space_group_name_H-M   'P 1'
#
loop_
_entity.id
_entity.type
_entity.pdbx_description
1 polymer ?
#
loop_
_entity_poly.entity_id
_entity_poly.type
_entity_poly.pdbx_seq_one_letter_code
_entity_poly.pdbx_strand_id
1 'polypeptide(L)'
;MAISFNNIPSDVRVPLFYAEMDNTAANSASASMRRLIVAQVNDDVSGPELGSLVLVPSVALAKNIGGQGSMLAAMYETWRKADPTGEVWCLPLLNTEGVKAGATVTLTGAATEAGLLNLYVGGARVQATVVNGATAAQAATALSVKINATPDLPIKAVVEAGVLTLSCKWSGASGNDIHLEFNRLGKTNGEVIPAGLTAAVTAMTGGVSTPDQLKALAALGDEPFEFLCMPWTDTSTLDAWKAAMDDSTGRWSWARQLYGHVYSAKRGTVGTLVAAGQLRNDQHITIQGVETGVPQPVWLQAAALAARTAVFISADASRPTQSGTMPGLDPAPASQRFTLTERESLLRYGIATAYYEGGYVRIQRSITTYQKNAYGQADNSYLDSETMHQSAFIIRRLQGIITSKYGRHKLASDGTRFGAGQPIITPSTIRGELIAQYARLEEEGHVENAEVFAQHLIVERDGNDPSRVNVMFPPDYINGLRVFALLNQFRLQYDEAA
;
A
#
# COMPACT_ATOMS: atom_id res chain seq x y z
N MET A 1 36.66 38.20 -6.15
CA MET A 1 35.26 37.74 -6.00
C MET A 1 34.60 38.59 -4.93
N ALA A 2 33.43 39.15 -5.21
CA ALA A 2 32.60 39.79 -4.19
C ALA A 2 31.56 38.76 -3.71
N ILE A 3 31.28 38.72 -2.40
CA ILE A 3 30.27 37.85 -1.79
C ILE A 3 29.04 38.72 -1.55
N SER A 4 27.85 38.27 -1.96
CA SER A 4 26.58 38.98 -1.70
C SER A 4 25.96 38.48 -0.40
N PHE A 5 25.34 39.40 0.33
CA PHE A 5 24.60 39.14 1.56
C PHE A 5 23.10 39.36 1.29
N ASN A 6 22.21 38.53 1.84
CA ASN A 6 20.76 38.71 1.67
C ASN A 6 20.16 39.66 2.71
N ASN A 7 20.74 39.69 3.91
CA ASN A 7 20.18 40.38 5.07
C ASN A 7 21.06 41.51 5.60
N ILE A 8 22.38 41.48 5.36
CA ILE A 8 23.28 42.56 5.77
C ILE A 8 23.14 43.74 4.79
N PRO A 9 22.62 44.91 5.23
CA PRO A 9 22.45 46.07 4.37
C PRO A 9 23.81 46.62 3.91
N SER A 10 23.90 47.05 2.65
CA SER A 10 25.13 47.61 2.09
C SER A 10 25.56 48.95 2.71
N ASP A 11 24.68 49.60 3.48
CA ASP A 11 24.86 50.91 4.10
C ASP A 11 25.02 50.87 5.63
N VAL A 12 25.25 49.68 6.21
CA VAL A 12 25.45 49.52 7.66
C VAL A 12 26.70 50.29 8.13
N ARG A 13 26.53 51.20 9.10
CA ARG A 13 27.60 52.11 9.60
C ARG A 13 28.17 51.74 10.96
N VAL A 14 27.48 50.87 11.71
CA VAL A 14 27.93 50.43 13.03
C VAL A 14 29.09 49.44 12.84
N PRO A 15 30.25 49.61 13.52
CA PRO A 15 31.45 48.80 13.24
C PRO A 15 31.47 47.45 13.99
N LEU A 16 32.46 46.62 13.62
CA LEU A 16 33.01 45.42 14.30
C LEU A 16 32.80 44.06 13.61
N PHE A 17 31.63 43.44 13.69
CA PHE A 17 31.42 42.09 13.14
C PHE A 17 29.96 41.83 12.79
N TYR A 18 29.72 41.32 11.59
CA TYR A 18 28.42 40.87 11.12
C TYR A 18 28.61 39.54 10.40
N ALA A 19 27.73 38.58 10.69
CA ALA A 19 27.65 37.31 10.00
C ALA A 19 26.21 37.09 9.54
N GLU A 20 26.06 36.51 8.36
CA GLU A 20 24.78 36.00 7.85
C GLU A 20 24.91 34.49 7.73
N MET A 21 23.95 33.77 8.31
CA MET A 21 23.81 32.32 8.09
C MET A 21 22.99 32.09 6.83
N ASP A 22 23.59 31.40 5.87
CA ASP A 22 22.92 30.89 4.69
C ASP A 22 22.87 29.36 4.76
N ASN A 23 21.67 28.77 4.63
CA ASN A 23 21.44 27.34 4.69
C ASN A 23 21.32 26.67 3.31
N THR A 24 21.49 27.43 2.21
CA THR A 24 21.35 26.93 0.83
C THR A 24 22.24 25.72 0.51
N ALA A 25 23.38 25.59 1.18
CA ALA A 25 24.32 24.47 1.03
C ALA A 25 24.20 23.38 2.12
N ALA A 26 23.33 23.56 3.12
CA ALA A 26 23.24 22.68 4.30
C ALA A 26 22.09 21.67 4.23
N ASN A 27 21.16 21.80 3.27
CA ASN A 27 20.00 20.93 3.17
C ASN A 27 20.38 19.53 2.63
N SER A 28 20.37 18.54 3.51
CA SER A 28 20.52 17.11 3.20
C SER A 28 19.26 16.29 3.57
N ALA A 29 18.17 16.96 3.97
CA ALA A 29 16.98 16.29 4.44
C ALA A 29 16.30 15.50 3.30
N SER A 30 16.01 14.22 3.55
CA SER A 30 15.07 13.44 2.73
C SER A 30 13.65 13.67 3.24
N ALA A 31 12.68 13.85 2.34
CA ALA A 31 11.28 13.98 2.71
C ALA A 31 10.78 12.67 3.35
N SER A 32 10.10 12.77 4.50
CA SER A 32 9.49 11.60 5.14
C SER A 32 8.40 11.02 4.23
N MET A 33 8.57 9.78 3.80
CA MET A 33 7.56 9.05 3.02
C MET A 33 6.45 8.55 3.96
N ARG A 34 5.47 9.41 4.27
CA ARG A 34 4.41 9.08 5.23
C ARG A 34 3.51 7.95 4.71
N ARG A 35 3.04 7.11 5.64
CA ARG A 35 2.14 5.98 5.37
C ARG A 35 0.73 6.32 5.82
N LEU A 36 -0.27 5.91 5.05
CA LEU A 36 -1.70 6.07 5.37
C LEU A 36 -2.42 4.73 5.33
N ILE A 37 -3.17 4.44 6.39
CA ILE A 37 -4.16 3.37 6.45
C ILE A 37 -5.56 4.00 6.46
N VAL A 38 -6.36 3.75 5.43
CA VAL A 38 -7.77 4.10 5.40
C VAL A 38 -8.56 2.84 5.71
N ALA A 39 -9.27 2.80 6.83
CA ALA A 39 -9.93 1.59 7.27
C ALA A 39 -11.15 1.85 8.15
N GLN A 40 -11.99 0.83 8.26
CA GLN A 40 -13.22 0.91 8.99
C GLN A 40 -13.04 0.72 10.51
N VAL A 41 -13.82 1.46 11.29
CA VAL A 41 -13.97 1.26 12.74
C VAL A 41 -15.22 0.41 13.05
N ASN A 42 -15.35 -0.07 14.29
CA ASN A 42 -16.57 -0.74 14.72
C ASN A 42 -17.76 0.24 14.82
N ASP A 43 -18.99 -0.27 14.63
CA ASP A 43 -20.20 0.57 14.67
C ASP A 43 -20.50 1.15 16.07
N ASP A 44 -19.95 0.56 17.13
CA ASP A 44 -20.13 0.99 18.52
C ASP A 44 -19.13 2.05 18.98
N VAL A 45 -18.19 2.44 18.11
CA VAL A 45 -17.22 3.49 18.41
C VAL A 45 -17.84 4.87 18.17
N SER A 46 -17.57 5.77 19.10
CA SER A 46 -17.78 7.21 18.92
C SER A 46 -16.53 7.94 19.37
N GLY A 47 -16.12 8.96 18.63
CA GLY A 47 -14.90 9.72 18.93
C GLY A 47 -14.69 10.84 17.94
N PRO A 48 -13.99 11.92 18.35
CA PRO A 48 -13.65 13.03 17.46
C PRO A 48 -12.70 12.63 16.32
N GLU A 49 -12.00 11.50 16.45
CA GLU A 49 -11.05 10.98 15.47
C GLU A 49 -11.71 10.52 14.17
N LEU A 50 -12.99 10.13 14.23
CA LEU A 50 -13.73 9.58 13.09
C LEU A 50 -13.78 10.56 11.91
N GLY A 51 -13.34 10.10 10.74
CA GLY A 51 -13.28 10.92 9.53
C GLY A 51 -12.21 12.01 9.55
N SER A 52 -11.19 11.89 10.41
CA SER A 52 -10.06 12.83 10.47
C SER A 52 -8.71 12.08 10.43
N LEU A 53 -7.64 12.75 9.99
CA LEU A 53 -6.31 12.18 9.98
C LEU A 53 -5.72 12.09 11.39
N VAL A 54 -5.34 10.89 11.80
CA VAL A 54 -4.76 10.65 13.12
C VAL A 54 -3.41 9.96 13.00
N LEU A 55 -2.37 10.53 13.60
CA LEU A 55 -1.08 9.86 13.76
C LEU A 55 -1.20 8.76 14.80
N VAL A 56 -0.90 7.51 14.43
CA VAL A 56 -1.04 6.36 15.32
C VAL A 56 0.34 5.76 15.61
N PRO A 57 0.87 5.87 16.85
CA PRO A 57 2.18 5.35 17.20
C PRO A 57 2.13 3.91 17.73
N SER A 58 0.96 3.39 18.14
CA SER A 58 0.85 2.08 18.78
C SER A 58 -0.41 1.32 18.42
N VAL A 59 -0.33 -0.02 18.53
CA VAL A 59 -1.50 -0.90 18.30
C VAL A 59 -2.59 -0.64 19.34
N ALA A 60 -2.22 -0.27 20.57
CA ALA A 60 -3.18 0.07 21.62
C ALA A 60 -4.03 1.29 21.25
N LEU A 61 -3.42 2.34 20.66
CA LEU A 61 -4.17 3.50 20.19
C LEU A 61 -5.06 3.14 18.99
N ALA A 62 -4.56 2.32 18.05
CA ALA A 62 -5.37 1.83 16.93
C ALA A 62 -6.62 1.05 17.41
N LYS A 63 -6.48 0.23 18.46
CA LYS A 63 -7.60 -0.50 19.09
C LYS A 63 -8.56 0.44 19.83
N ASN A 64 -8.06 1.51 20.43
CA ASN A 64 -8.89 2.51 21.10
C ASN A 64 -9.73 3.30 20.08
N ILE A 65 -9.10 3.80 19.01
CA ILE A 65 -9.76 4.58 17.94
C ILE A 65 -10.69 3.70 17.11
N GLY A 66 -10.22 2.52 16.67
CA GLY A 66 -11.00 1.67 15.78
C GLY A 66 -12.04 0.81 16.49
N GLY A 67 -11.89 0.62 17.81
CA GLY A 67 -12.55 -0.43 18.55
C GLY A 67 -11.79 -1.77 18.42
N GLN A 68 -11.88 -2.59 19.46
CA GLN A 68 -11.15 -3.85 19.51
C GLN A 68 -11.69 -4.86 18.48
N GLY A 69 -10.78 -5.49 17.73
CA GLY A 69 -11.10 -6.39 16.62
C GLY A 69 -11.67 -5.70 15.37
N SER A 70 -11.56 -4.37 15.27
CA SER A 70 -11.95 -3.63 14.05
C SER A 70 -11.01 -3.89 12.88
N MET A 71 -11.48 -3.56 11.67
CA MET A 71 -10.66 -3.58 10.46
C MET A 71 -9.42 -2.69 10.64
N LEU A 72 -9.58 -1.46 11.13
CA LEU A 72 -8.47 -0.54 11.37
C LEU A 72 -7.42 -1.12 12.31
N ALA A 73 -7.84 -1.64 13.46
CA ALA A 73 -6.92 -2.23 14.43
C ALA A 73 -6.14 -3.41 13.84
N ALA A 74 -6.83 -4.30 13.11
CA ALA A 74 -6.23 -5.48 12.51
C ALA A 74 -5.28 -5.14 11.35
N MET A 75 -5.62 -4.13 10.53
CA MET A 75 -4.75 -3.60 9.48
C MET A 75 -3.48 -2.98 10.08
N TYR A 76 -3.62 -2.15 11.10
CA TYR A 76 -2.48 -1.51 11.77
C TYR A 76 -1.56 -2.54 12.43
N GLU A 77 -2.12 -3.54 13.13
CA GLU A 77 -1.33 -4.62 13.72
C GLU A 77 -0.56 -5.42 12.65
N THR A 78 -1.20 -5.69 11.52
CA THR A 78 -0.55 -6.38 10.39
C THR A 78 0.52 -5.52 9.74
N TRP A 79 0.28 -4.22 9.58
CA TRP A 79 1.25 -3.26 9.09
C TRP A 79 2.54 -3.28 9.91
N ARG A 80 2.42 -3.22 11.24
CA ARG A 80 3.55 -3.18 12.18
C ARG A 80 4.41 -4.45 12.17
N LYS A 81 3.90 -5.58 11.67
CA LYS A 81 4.71 -6.81 11.50
C LYS A 81 5.79 -6.64 10.42
N ALA A 82 5.54 -5.82 9.41
CA ALA A 82 6.50 -5.52 8.34
C ALA A 82 7.24 -4.19 8.56
N ASP A 83 6.53 -3.16 9.07
CA ASP A 83 7.04 -1.80 9.28
C ASP A 83 6.97 -1.40 10.78
N PRO A 84 7.94 -1.86 11.60
CA PRO A 84 7.90 -1.66 13.06
C PRO A 84 8.10 -0.20 13.49
N THR A 85 8.75 0.63 12.68
CA THR A 85 9.18 1.98 13.07
C THR A 85 8.61 3.10 12.21
N GLY A 86 7.98 2.81 11.06
CA GLY A 86 7.43 3.82 10.16
C GLY A 86 6.37 4.72 10.80
N GLU A 87 6.28 5.95 10.30
CA GLU A 87 5.25 6.91 10.68
C GLU A 87 3.93 6.57 9.96
N VAL A 88 2.98 6.01 10.71
CA VAL A 88 1.70 5.52 10.18
C VAL A 88 0.57 6.42 10.63
N TRP A 89 -0.11 7.02 9.66
CA TRP A 89 -1.35 7.75 9.85
C TRP A 89 -2.53 6.84 9.54
N CYS A 90 -3.61 7.04 10.29
CA CYS A 90 -4.86 6.34 10.10
C CYS A 90 -5.95 7.34 9.77
N LEU A 91 -6.80 6.99 8.82
CA LEU A 91 -8.06 7.66 8.56
C LEU A 91 -9.20 6.71 8.94
N PRO A 92 -9.68 6.75 10.20
CA PRO A 92 -10.76 5.90 10.68
C PRO A 92 -12.09 6.31 10.03
N LEU A 93 -12.73 5.40 9.33
CA LEU A 93 -14.03 5.63 8.71
C LEU A 93 -15.11 4.84 9.45
N LEU A 94 -16.18 5.53 9.82
CA LEU A 94 -17.41 4.92 10.32
C LEU A 94 -18.42 4.84 9.17
N ASN A 95 -19.09 3.69 9.07
CA ASN A 95 -20.18 3.52 8.14
C ASN A 95 -21.48 3.94 8.82
N THR A 96 -22.21 4.89 8.25
CA THR A 96 -23.44 5.42 8.83
C THR A 96 -24.68 4.65 8.39
N GLU A 97 -24.58 3.89 7.30
CA GLU A 97 -25.66 3.12 6.69
C GLU A 97 -25.13 1.77 6.23
N GLY A 98 -25.90 0.70 6.40
CA GLY A 98 -25.51 -0.62 5.93
C GLY A 98 -25.99 -1.75 6.82
N VAL A 99 -25.66 -2.96 6.41
CA VAL A 99 -26.01 -4.19 7.14
C VAL A 99 -24.72 -4.91 7.53
N LYS A 100 -24.72 -5.51 8.72
CA LYS A 100 -23.62 -6.36 9.19
C LYS A 100 -23.65 -7.69 8.47
N ALA A 101 -22.49 -8.15 8.00
CA ALA A 101 -22.36 -9.52 7.53
C ALA A 101 -22.62 -10.49 8.69
N GLY A 102 -23.32 -11.58 8.42
CA GLY A 102 -23.65 -12.60 9.39
C GLY A 102 -23.43 -14.01 8.87
N ALA A 103 -23.25 -14.94 9.80
CA ALA A 103 -23.18 -16.37 9.55
C ALA A 103 -23.83 -17.14 10.68
N THR A 104 -24.28 -18.36 10.40
CA THR A 104 -24.81 -19.28 11.40
C THR A 104 -23.90 -20.48 11.53
N VAL A 105 -23.61 -20.87 12.76
CA VAL A 105 -22.97 -22.13 13.11
C VAL A 105 -24.04 -23.08 13.62
N THR A 106 -24.20 -24.21 12.94
CA THR A 106 -25.15 -25.25 13.30
C THR A 106 -24.39 -26.42 13.87
N LEU A 107 -24.71 -26.76 15.12
CA LEU A 107 -24.23 -27.97 15.79
C LEU A 107 -25.40 -28.94 15.94
N THR A 108 -25.17 -30.22 15.66
CA THR A 108 -26.17 -31.28 15.83
C THR A 108 -25.57 -32.49 16.53
N GLY A 109 -26.41 -33.23 17.26
CA GLY A 109 -26.01 -34.42 18.01
C GLY A 109 -25.58 -34.11 19.45
N ALA A 110 -24.94 -35.09 20.08
CA ALA A 110 -24.40 -35.01 21.43
C ALA A 110 -23.01 -35.64 21.45
N ALA A 111 -22.07 -35.00 22.15
CA ALA A 111 -20.70 -35.48 22.22
C ALA A 111 -20.65 -36.85 22.92
N THR A 112 -20.11 -37.87 22.26
CA THR A 112 -19.85 -39.20 22.85
C THR A 112 -18.46 -39.29 23.47
N GLU A 113 -17.60 -38.31 23.19
CA GLU A 113 -16.26 -38.19 23.73
C GLU A 113 -15.96 -36.72 24.08
N ALA A 114 -15.11 -36.49 25.08
CA ALA A 114 -14.62 -35.15 25.39
C ALA A 114 -13.60 -34.71 24.33
N GLY A 115 -13.65 -33.44 23.94
CA GLY A 115 -12.73 -32.91 22.93
C GLY A 115 -12.75 -31.40 22.80
N LEU A 116 -12.05 -30.89 21.78
CA LEU A 116 -11.95 -29.47 21.47
C LEU A 116 -12.62 -29.18 20.14
N LEU A 117 -13.51 -28.19 20.12
CA LEU A 117 -14.07 -27.62 18.90
C LEU A 117 -13.18 -26.44 18.46
N ASN A 118 -12.54 -26.56 17.29
CA ASN A 118 -11.64 -25.54 16.75
C ASN A 118 -12.31 -24.79 15.60
N LEU A 119 -12.74 -23.56 15.83
CA LEU A 119 -13.26 -22.67 14.80
C LEU A 119 -12.18 -21.64 14.42
N TYR A 120 -11.92 -21.49 13.13
CA TYR A 120 -11.08 -20.42 12.61
C TYR A 120 -11.95 -19.27 12.14
N VAL A 121 -11.60 -18.05 12.56
CA VAL A 121 -12.26 -16.79 12.18
C VAL A 121 -11.23 -15.87 11.58
N GLY A 122 -11.27 -15.63 10.27
CA GLY A 122 -10.28 -14.80 9.57
C GLY A 122 -8.83 -15.30 9.76
N GLY A 123 -8.64 -16.61 9.93
CA GLY A 123 -7.36 -17.24 10.21
C GLY A 123 -6.98 -17.36 11.70
N ALA A 124 -7.71 -16.72 12.62
CA ALA A 124 -7.47 -16.85 14.06
C ALA A 124 -8.23 -18.05 14.64
N ARG A 125 -7.54 -18.90 15.42
CA ARG A 125 -8.12 -20.11 16.03
C ARG A 125 -8.85 -19.79 17.33
N VAL A 126 -10.09 -20.25 17.46
CA VAL A 126 -10.91 -20.22 18.68
C VAL A 126 -11.20 -21.66 19.11
N GLN A 127 -10.86 -21.99 20.35
CA GLN A 127 -11.01 -23.34 20.89
C GLN A 127 -12.03 -23.37 22.02
N ALA A 128 -13.03 -24.23 21.90
CA ALA A 128 -14.03 -24.47 22.93
C ALA A 128 -13.98 -25.92 23.41
N THR A 129 -13.94 -26.10 24.73
CA THR A 129 -13.97 -27.42 25.35
C THR A 129 -15.38 -27.97 25.33
N VAL A 130 -15.52 -29.18 24.82
CA VAL A 130 -16.77 -29.94 24.82
C VAL A 130 -16.57 -31.15 25.71
N VAL A 131 -17.41 -31.28 26.75
CA VAL A 131 -17.39 -32.43 27.66
C VAL A 131 -18.17 -33.61 27.08
N ASN A 132 -17.86 -34.82 27.53
CA ASN A 132 -18.66 -36.00 27.18
C ASN A 132 -20.12 -35.81 27.62
N GLY A 133 -21.08 -36.14 26.76
CA GLY A 133 -22.51 -35.95 26.98
C GLY A 133 -23.01 -34.54 26.69
N ALA A 134 -22.15 -33.60 26.29
CA ALA A 134 -22.58 -32.24 25.94
C ALA A 134 -23.51 -32.25 24.72
N THR A 135 -24.66 -31.62 24.88
CA THR A 135 -25.61 -31.36 23.79
C THR A 135 -25.08 -30.30 22.82
N ALA A 136 -25.58 -30.29 21.59
CA ALA A 136 -25.29 -29.23 20.62
C ALA A 136 -25.47 -27.81 21.18
N ALA A 137 -26.52 -27.56 21.97
CA ALA A 137 -26.77 -26.25 22.58
C ALA A 137 -25.71 -25.86 23.62
N GLN A 138 -25.24 -26.81 24.42
CA GLN A 138 -24.14 -26.59 25.38
C GLN A 138 -22.82 -26.32 24.65
N ALA A 139 -22.53 -27.06 23.57
CA ALA A 139 -21.36 -26.83 22.75
C ALA A 139 -21.39 -25.46 22.05
N ALA A 140 -22.55 -25.04 21.52
CA ALA A 140 -22.75 -23.73 20.91
C ALA A 140 -22.53 -22.59 21.91
N THR A 141 -23.05 -22.75 23.13
CA THR A 141 -22.87 -21.80 24.24
C THR A 141 -21.39 -21.68 24.62
N ALA A 142 -20.70 -22.81 24.77
CA ALA A 142 -19.27 -22.83 25.09
C ALA A 142 -18.43 -22.13 24.01
N LEU A 143 -18.76 -22.35 22.72
CA LEU A 143 -18.10 -21.69 21.60
C LEU A 143 -18.38 -20.17 21.60
N SER A 144 -19.62 -19.75 21.81
CA SER A 144 -19.99 -18.33 21.89
C SER A 144 -19.20 -17.59 22.97
N VAL A 145 -19.04 -18.20 24.15
CA VAL A 145 -18.26 -17.61 25.25
C VAL A 145 -16.80 -17.43 24.84
N LYS A 146 -16.20 -18.42 24.18
CA LYS A 146 -14.79 -18.34 23.73
C LYS A 146 -14.57 -17.32 22.62
N ILE A 147 -15.52 -17.19 21.68
CA ILE A 147 -15.48 -16.15 20.65
C ILE A 147 -15.52 -14.76 21.31
N ASN A 148 -16.49 -14.52 22.19
CA ASN A 148 -16.66 -13.21 22.83
C ASN A 148 -15.54 -12.89 23.85
N ALA A 149 -14.89 -13.90 24.42
CA ALA A 149 -13.70 -13.74 25.27
C ALA A 149 -12.42 -13.40 24.49
N THR A 150 -12.45 -13.49 23.15
CA THR A 150 -11.33 -13.11 22.27
C THR A 150 -11.66 -11.80 21.57
N PRO A 151 -11.48 -10.65 22.23
CA PRO A 151 -12.02 -9.38 21.75
C PRO A 151 -11.35 -8.85 20.48
N ASP A 152 -10.19 -9.38 20.08
CA ASP A 152 -9.52 -9.00 18.83
C ASP A 152 -10.12 -9.64 17.57
N LEU A 153 -11.11 -10.53 17.70
CA LEU A 153 -11.82 -11.09 16.55
C LEU A 153 -12.77 -10.07 15.90
N PRO A 154 -12.97 -10.13 14.57
CA PRO A 154 -13.85 -9.19 13.85
C PRO A 154 -15.35 -9.48 13.97
N ILE A 155 -15.73 -10.44 14.82
CA ILE A 155 -17.12 -10.91 14.98
C ILE A 155 -17.58 -10.87 16.44
N LYS A 156 -18.90 -10.85 16.63
CA LYS A 156 -19.59 -11.11 17.89
C LYS A 156 -20.48 -12.34 17.73
N ALA A 157 -20.58 -13.14 18.78
CA ALA A 157 -21.36 -14.38 18.80
C ALA A 157 -22.56 -14.27 19.75
N VAL A 158 -23.73 -14.72 19.28
CA VAL A 158 -24.97 -14.80 20.08
C VAL A 158 -25.60 -16.16 19.86
N VAL A 159 -26.03 -16.81 20.94
CA VAL A 159 -26.74 -18.11 20.88
C VAL A 159 -28.20 -17.90 21.25
N GLU A 160 -29.09 -18.33 20.37
CA GLU A 160 -30.53 -18.29 20.61
C GLU A 160 -31.16 -19.62 20.14
N ALA A 161 -32.00 -20.22 20.98
CA ALA A 161 -32.67 -21.50 20.69
C ALA A 161 -31.75 -22.63 20.16
N GLY A 162 -30.47 -22.64 20.57
CA GLY A 162 -29.47 -23.64 20.15
C GLY A 162 -28.76 -23.34 18.83
N VAL A 163 -29.07 -22.21 18.17
CA VAL A 163 -28.38 -21.73 16.96
C VAL A 163 -27.38 -20.65 17.35
N LEU A 164 -26.13 -20.82 16.94
CA LEU A 164 -25.07 -19.84 17.15
C LEU A 164 -25.01 -18.89 15.94
N THR A 165 -25.40 -17.64 16.15
CA THR A 165 -25.32 -16.58 15.14
C THR A 165 -24.07 -15.73 15.36
N LEU A 166 -23.30 -15.57 14.29
CA LEU A 166 -22.10 -14.75 14.23
C LEU A 166 -22.43 -13.49 13.43
N SER A 167 -22.01 -12.33 13.93
CA SER A 167 -22.19 -11.04 13.26
C SER A 167 -20.89 -10.26 13.23
N CYS A 168 -20.60 -9.59 12.12
CA CYS A 168 -19.45 -8.69 12.03
C CYS A 168 -19.63 -7.51 13.00
N LYS A 169 -18.52 -7.01 13.55
CA LYS A 169 -18.56 -5.87 14.49
C LYS A 169 -18.97 -4.56 13.84
N TRP A 170 -18.74 -4.42 12.55
CA TRP A 170 -19.11 -3.27 11.74
C TRP A 170 -20.07 -3.63 10.62
N SER A 171 -20.83 -2.64 10.15
CA SER A 171 -21.72 -2.75 8.99
C SER A 171 -20.94 -2.56 7.68
N GLY A 172 -21.18 -3.36 6.65
CA GLY A 172 -20.51 -3.18 5.36
C GLY A 172 -20.17 -4.46 4.61
N ALA A 173 -19.92 -4.33 3.32
CA ALA A 173 -19.59 -5.43 2.41
C ALA A 173 -18.26 -6.12 2.73
N SER A 174 -17.34 -5.41 3.40
CA SER A 174 -16.07 -5.97 3.85
C SER A 174 -16.25 -7.15 4.81
N GLY A 175 -17.30 -7.15 5.64
CA GLY A 175 -17.57 -8.25 6.57
C GLY A 175 -17.82 -9.61 5.90
N ASN A 176 -18.18 -9.62 4.61
CA ASN A 176 -18.40 -10.85 3.84
C ASN A 176 -17.09 -11.62 3.56
N ASP A 177 -15.93 -10.96 3.65
CA ASP A 177 -14.63 -11.61 3.40
C ASP A 177 -14.07 -12.34 4.63
N ILE A 178 -14.77 -12.29 5.78
CA ILE A 178 -14.37 -13.02 6.98
C ILE A 178 -14.58 -14.53 6.74
N HIS A 179 -13.48 -15.24 6.54
CA HIS A 179 -13.51 -16.69 6.34
C HIS A 179 -13.77 -17.42 7.68
N LEU A 180 -14.66 -18.41 7.64
CA LEU A 180 -15.02 -19.26 8.77
C LEU A 180 -14.79 -20.73 8.39
N GLU A 181 -14.01 -21.46 9.19
CA GLU A 181 -13.68 -22.85 8.90
C GLU A 181 -13.43 -23.65 10.18
N PHE A 182 -13.93 -24.88 10.26
CA PHE A 182 -13.61 -25.79 11.36
C PHE A 182 -12.35 -26.60 11.05
N ASN A 183 -11.51 -26.80 12.07
CA ASN A 183 -10.37 -27.73 12.03
C ASN A 183 -9.45 -27.57 10.80
N ARG A 184 -9.12 -26.31 10.45
CA ARG A 184 -8.28 -25.97 9.28
C ARG A 184 -6.95 -26.71 9.23
N LEU A 185 -6.30 -26.93 10.39
CA LEU A 185 -5.00 -27.63 10.44
C LEU A 185 -5.14 -29.16 10.40
N GLY A 186 -6.37 -29.67 10.42
CA GLY A 186 -6.73 -31.05 10.18
C GLY A 186 -6.34 -32.04 11.28
N LYS A 187 -6.63 -33.31 11.01
CA LYS A 187 -6.42 -34.43 11.94
C LYS A 187 -4.96 -34.58 12.39
N THR A 188 -4.00 -34.28 11.49
CA THR A 188 -2.56 -34.35 11.79
C THR A 188 -2.15 -33.40 12.92
N ASN A 189 -2.90 -32.31 13.12
CA ASN A 189 -2.70 -31.37 14.24
C ASN A 189 -3.70 -31.59 15.39
N GLY A 190 -4.37 -32.75 15.42
CA GLY A 190 -5.34 -33.10 16.46
C GLY A 190 -6.67 -32.32 16.36
N GLU A 191 -6.92 -31.64 15.25
CA GLU A 191 -8.15 -30.88 15.06
C GLU A 191 -9.24 -31.78 14.46
N VAL A 192 -10.12 -32.30 15.32
CA VAL A 192 -11.25 -33.16 14.94
C VAL A 192 -12.48 -32.70 15.71
N ILE A 193 -13.64 -32.70 15.06
CA ILE A 193 -14.91 -32.49 15.77
C ILE A 193 -15.10 -33.68 16.73
N PRO A 194 -15.42 -33.45 18.02
CA PRO A 194 -15.66 -34.54 18.97
C PRO A 194 -16.68 -35.55 18.44
N ALA A 195 -16.44 -36.84 18.68
CA ALA A 195 -17.33 -37.91 18.23
C ALA A 195 -18.77 -37.66 18.70
N GLY A 196 -19.77 -37.98 17.87
CA GLY A 196 -21.18 -37.76 18.16
C GLY A 196 -21.71 -36.34 17.89
N LEU A 197 -20.83 -35.36 17.67
CA LEU A 197 -21.20 -34.02 17.20
C LEU A 197 -20.93 -33.86 15.70
N THR A 198 -21.82 -33.12 15.03
CA THR A 198 -21.58 -32.59 13.68
C THR A 198 -21.64 -31.08 13.76
N ALA A 199 -20.69 -30.41 13.09
CA ALA A 199 -20.59 -28.96 13.04
C ALA A 199 -20.56 -28.48 11.60
N ALA A 200 -21.40 -27.50 11.28
CA ALA A 200 -21.41 -26.79 10.02
C ALA A 200 -21.40 -25.29 10.28
N VAL A 201 -20.73 -24.54 9.40
CA VAL A 201 -20.71 -23.07 9.43
C VAL A 201 -21.03 -22.56 8.04
N THR A 202 -21.91 -21.56 7.98
CA THR A 202 -22.19 -20.85 6.71
C THR A 202 -21.12 -19.79 6.47
N ALA A 203 -20.90 -19.42 5.20
CA ALA A 203 -20.09 -18.25 4.90
C ALA A 203 -20.71 -16.98 5.51
N MET A 204 -19.87 -15.98 5.80
CA MET A 204 -20.33 -14.64 6.18
C MET A 204 -20.92 -13.95 4.96
N THR A 205 -22.19 -13.55 5.04
CA THR A 205 -22.89 -12.90 3.91
C THR A 205 -23.81 -11.78 4.40
N GLY A 206 -24.40 -11.02 3.47
CA GLY A 206 -25.42 -10.01 3.77
C GLY A 206 -24.86 -8.65 4.20
N GLY A 207 -23.53 -8.52 4.31
CA GLY A 207 -22.87 -7.23 4.48
C GLY A 207 -23.05 -6.39 3.22
N VAL A 208 -23.54 -5.16 3.38
CA VAL A 208 -23.80 -4.22 2.28
C VAL A 208 -23.33 -2.83 2.70
N SER A 209 -22.93 -2.04 1.71
CA SER A 209 -22.33 -0.69 1.76
C SER A 209 -20.83 -0.66 2.08
N THR A 210 -20.22 0.47 1.78
CA THR A 210 -18.82 0.83 2.00
C THR A 210 -18.82 2.23 2.61
N PRO A 211 -17.92 2.58 3.55
CA PRO A 211 -17.82 3.94 4.07
C PRO A 211 -17.64 4.99 2.96
N ASP A 212 -18.12 6.21 3.22
CA ASP A 212 -18.08 7.31 2.26
C ASP A 212 -16.65 7.73 1.91
N GLN A 213 -16.21 7.36 0.70
CA GLN A 213 -14.85 7.62 0.22
C GLN A 213 -14.64 9.08 -0.16
N LEU A 214 -15.68 9.81 -0.54
CA LEU A 214 -15.55 11.24 -0.86
C LEU A 214 -15.29 12.05 0.41
N LYS A 215 -15.97 11.72 1.51
CA LYS A 215 -15.66 12.29 2.84
C LYS A 215 -14.26 11.94 3.30
N ALA A 216 -13.82 10.70 3.08
CA ALA A 216 -12.46 10.28 3.39
C ALA A 216 -11.41 11.10 2.63
N LEU A 217 -11.60 11.27 1.32
CA LEU A 217 -10.71 12.06 0.48
C LEU A 217 -10.71 13.54 0.84
N ALA A 218 -11.86 14.11 1.23
CA ALA A 218 -11.95 15.47 1.73
C ALA A 218 -11.17 15.65 3.05
N ALA A 219 -11.27 14.69 3.96
CA ALA A 219 -10.52 14.68 5.22
C ALA A 219 -9.01 14.51 5.02
N LEU A 220 -8.61 13.83 3.94
CA LEU A 220 -7.20 13.68 3.57
C LEU A 220 -6.56 15.02 3.15
N GLY A 221 -7.35 15.98 2.66
CA GLY A 221 -6.91 17.33 2.33
C GLY A 221 -5.73 17.36 1.35
N ASP A 222 -4.76 18.23 1.62
CA ASP A 222 -3.50 18.31 0.87
C ASP A 222 -2.31 17.70 1.65
N GLU A 223 -2.60 16.83 2.63
CA GLU A 223 -1.55 16.16 3.39
C GLU A 223 -0.78 15.15 2.50
N PRO A 224 0.56 15.15 2.53
CA PRO A 224 1.39 14.28 1.70
C PRO A 224 1.48 12.87 2.28
N PHE A 225 1.14 11.87 1.47
CA PHE A 225 1.27 10.45 1.79
C PHE A 225 1.79 9.68 0.58
N GLU A 226 2.83 8.87 0.79
CA GLU A 226 3.45 8.09 -0.28
C GLU A 226 2.78 6.74 -0.47
N PHE A 227 2.45 6.08 0.64
CA PHE A 227 1.87 4.73 0.64
C PHE A 227 0.48 4.79 1.24
N LEU A 228 -0.55 4.65 0.41
CA LEU A 228 -1.95 4.68 0.82
C LEU A 228 -2.51 3.27 0.76
N CYS A 229 -3.04 2.76 1.87
CA CYS A 229 -3.69 1.47 1.91
C CYS A 229 -5.19 1.64 2.10
N MET A 230 -5.94 1.08 1.16
CA MET A 230 -7.39 1.19 1.10
C MET A 230 -7.95 -0.20 0.72
N PRO A 231 -8.73 -0.85 1.60
CA PRO A 231 -9.06 -2.27 1.46
C PRO A 231 -10.25 -2.58 0.53
N TRP A 232 -11.00 -1.57 0.09
CA TRP A 232 -12.22 -1.76 -0.71
C TRP A 232 -11.90 -1.79 -2.21
N THR A 233 -12.56 -2.70 -2.93
CA THR A 233 -12.38 -2.90 -4.38
C THR A 233 -13.69 -2.87 -5.15
N ASP A 234 -14.69 -2.16 -4.61
CA ASP A 234 -15.90 -1.82 -5.34
C ASP A 234 -15.64 -0.69 -6.33
N THR A 235 -16.43 -0.65 -7.41
CA THR A 235 -16.22 0.29 -8.52
C THR A 235 -16.30 1.74 -8.06
N SER A 236 -17.28 2.10 -7.23
CA SER A 236 -17.43 3.47 -6.72
C SER A 236 -16.22 3.95 -5.92
N THR A 237 -15.70 3.10 -5.04
CA THR A 237 -14.51 3.41 -4.26
C THR A 237 -13.29 3.58 -5.17
N LEU A 238 -13.05 2.61 -6.06
CA LEU A 238 -11.89 2.68 -6.97
C LEU A 238 -11.96 3.89 -7.91
N ASP A 239 -13.15 4.25 -8.40
CA ASP A 239 -13.32 5.43 -9.25
C ASP A 239 -13.08 6.75 -8.49
N ALA A 240 -13.51 6.82 -7.22
CA ALA A 240 -13.24 7.99 -6.36
C ALA A 240 -11.74 8.17 -6.09
N TRP A 241 -11.03 7.08 -5.79
CA TRP A 241 -9.58 7.11 -5.58
C TRP A 241 -8.81 7.40 -6.87
N LYS A 242 -9.25 6.87 -8.02
CA LYS A 242 -8.71 7.23 -9.33
C LYS A 242 -8.82 8.74 -9.58
N ALA A 243 -10.00 9.32 -9.37
CA ALA A 243 -10.20 10.75 -9.54
C ALA A 243 -9.34 11.58 -8.56
N ALA A 244 -9.16 11.09 -7.33
CA ALA A 244 -8.30 11.77 -6.35
C ALA A 244 -6.81 11.72 -6.72
N MET A 245 -6.35 10.64 -7.33
CA MET A 245 -4.94 10.45 -7.70
C MET A 245 -4.58 11.00 -9.08
N ASP A 246 -5.56 11.43 -9.88
CA ASP A 246 -5.42 11.92 -11.26
C ASP A 246 -4.27 12.92 -11.51
N ASP A 247 -3.67 12.85 -12.70
CA ASP A 247 -2.51 13.66 -13.12
C ASP A 247 -2.88 15.07 -13.62
N SER A 248 -4.14 15.33 -13.93
CA SER A 248 -4.57 16.61 -14.49
C SER A 248 -5.06 17.55 -13.39
N THR A 249 -5.84 17.03 -12.45
CA THR A 249 -6.51 17.80 -11.39
C THR A 249 -6.40 17.18 -10.01
N GLY A 250 -6.02 15.90 -9.94
CA GLY A 250 -5.86 15.16 -8.70
C GLY A 250 -4.51 15.44 -8.02
N ARG A 251 -4.13 14.51 -7.15
CA ARG A 251 -2.93 14.61 -6.32
C ARG A 251 -1.63 14.61 -7.13
N TRP A 252 -1.57 13.89 -8.24
CA TRP A 252 -0.41 13.87 -9.15
C TRP A 252 -0.33 15.09 -10.08
N SER A 253 -1.35 15.97 -10.06
CA SER A 253 -1.35 17.15 -10.91
C SER A 253 -0.23 18.13 -10.62
N TRP A 254 0.15 18.89 -11.65
CA TRP A 254 1.13 19.98 -11.56
C TRP A 254 0.81 20.99 -10.47
N ALA A 255 -0.49 21.15 -10.13
CA ALA A 255 -0.97 22.09 -9.13
C ALA A 255 -0.83 21.57 -7.70
N ARG A 256 -0.95 20.24 -7.48
CA ARG A 256 -0.88 19.63 -6.13
C ARG A 256 0.48 19.01 -5.83
N GLN A 257 1.06 18.28 -6.79
CA GLN A 257 2.37 17.61 -6.64
C GLN A 257 2.45 16.70 -5.39
N LEU A 258 1.32 16.11 -5.00
CA LEU A 258 1.17 15.20 -3.88
C LEU A 258 1.28 13.76 -4.38
N TYR A 259 2.50 13.32 -4.67
CA TYR A 259 2.72 11.97 -5.18
C TYR A 259 2.45 10.89 -4.13
N GLY A 260 2.04 9.71 -4.59
CA GLY A 260 1.82 8.52 -3.77
C GLY A 260 1.12 7.43 -4.59
N HIS A 261 0.90 6.27 -3.98
CA HIS A 261 0.26 5.11 -4.63
C HIS A 261 -0.73 4.41 -3.70
N VAL A 262 -1.84 3.93 -4.26
CA VAL A 262 -2.90 3.23 -3.52
C VAL A 262 -2.76 1.71 -3.67
N TYR A 263 -2.75 1.02 -2.54
CA TYR A 263 -2.67 -0.44 -2.46
C TYR A 263 -3.96 -1.04 -1.90
N SER A 264 -4.47 -2.05 -2.60
CA SER A 264 -5.66 -2.80 -2.23
C SER A 264 -5.51 -4.29 -2.52
N ALA A 265 -6.51 -5.09 -2.15
CA ALA A 265 -6.54 -6.52 -2.41
C ALA A 265 -7.96 -7.00 -2.72
N LYS A 266 -8.06 -8.01 -3.59
CA LYS A 266 -9.34 -8.61 -3.98
C LYS A 266 -9.23 -10.12 -3.95
N ARG A 267 -10.20 -10.76 -3.29
CA ARG A 267 -10.35 -12.21 -3.30
C ARG A 267 -11.20 -12.67 -4.48
N GLY A 268 -10.82 -13.78 -5.08
CA GLY A 268 -11.66 -14.44 -6.05
C GLY A 268 -11.01 -15.65 -6.70
N THR A 269 -11.75 -16.23 -7.64
CA THR A 269 -11.18 -17.13 -8.64
C THR A 269 -10.43 -16.32 -9.69
N VAL A 270 -9.60 -16.98 -10.51
CA VAL A 270 -8.90 -16.33 -11.63
C VAL A 270 -9.90 -15.60 -12.54
N GLY A 271 -11.03 -16.22 -12.89
CA GLY A 271 -12.06 -15.60 -13.73
C GLY A 271 -12.67 -14.35 -13.09
N THR A 272 -12.96 -14.37 -11.78
CA THR A 272 -13.48 -13.21 -11.05
C THR A 272 -12.47 -12.06 -11.01
N LEU A 273 -11.19 -12.37 -10.79
CA LEU A 273 -10.13 -11.37 -10.71
C LEU A 273 -9.80 -10.76 -12.08
N VAL A 274 -9.76 -11.57 -13.13
CA VAL A 274 -9.60 -11.10 -14.52
C VAL A 274 -10.73 -10.16 -14.91
N ALA A 275 -11.99 -10.54 -14.62
CA ALA A 275 -13.14 -9.68 -14.90
C ALA A 275 -13.08 -8.35 -14.13
N ALA A 276 -12.61 -8.37 -12.89
CA ALA A 276 -12.41 -7.15 -12.11
C ALA A 276 -11.33 -6.24 -12.71
N GLY A 277 -10.21 -6.83 -13.16
CA GLY A 277 -9.10 -6.11 -13.78
C GLY A 277 -9.46 -5.47 -15.12
N GLN A 278 -10.30 -6.12 -15.93
CA GLN A 278 -10.78 -5.58 -17.21
C GLN A 278 -11.57 -4.27 -17.08
N LEU A 279 -12.20 -4.04 -15.93
CA LEU A 279 -12.95 -2.81 -15.68
C LEU A 279 -12.02 -1.62 -15.38
N ARG A 280 -10.73 -1.84 -15.17
CA ARG A 280 -9.77 -0.86 -14.65
C ARG A 280 -8.69 -0.49 -15.67
N ASN A 281 -8.22 0.74 -15.55
CA ASN A 281 -7.09 1.29 -16.29
C ASN A 281 -6.62 2.55 -15.55
N ASP A 282 -5.76 2.35 -14.56
CA ASP A 282 -5.25 3.40 -13.68
C ASP A 282 -3.84 3.07 -13.19
N GLN A 283 -2.95 4.03 -13.32
CA GLN A 283 -1.53 3.94 -12.96
C GLN A 283 -1.26 4.14 -11.47
N HIS A 284 -2.25 4.63 -10.71
CA HIS A 284 -2.08 5.02 -9.30
C HIS A 284 -2.64 4.01 -8.28
N ILE A 285 -3.17 2.88 -8.77
CA ILE A 285 -3.77 1.83 -7.94
C ILE A 285 -3.17 0.46 -8.27
N THR A 286 -2.79 -0.29 -7.24
CA THR A 286 -2.40 -1.70 -7.30
C THR A 286 -3.40 -2.55 -6.52
N ILE A 287 -3.93 -3.61 -7.15
CA ILE A 287 -4.84 -4.57 -6.52
C ILE A 287 -4.18 -5.95 -6.52
N GLN A 288 -3.87 -6.48 -5.33
CA GLN A 288 -3.37 -7.85 -5.22
C GLN A 288 -4.50 -8.87 -5.30
N GLY A 289 -4.34 -9.86 -6.17
CA GLY A 289 -5.20 -11.04 -6.23
C GLY A 289 -4.95 -11.96 -5.04
N VAL A 290 -6.04 -12.34 -4.36
CA VAL A 290 -6.02 -13.23 -3.19
C VAL A 290 -6.77 -14.51 -3.53
N GLU A 291 -6.14 -15.67 -3.33
CA GLU A 291 -6.81 -16.94 -3.58
C GLU A 291 -8.01 -17.14 -2.64
N THR A 292 -9.02 -17.87 -3.12
CA THR A 292 -10.26 -18.09 -2.36
C THR A 292 -10.01 -18.79 -1.02
N GLY A 293 -9.07 -19.74 -0.97
CA GLY A 293 -8.73 -20.50 0.23
C GLY A 293 -7.82 -19.80 1.25
N VAL A 294 -7.40 -18.54 1.01
CA VAL A 294 -6.60 -17.80 2.00
C VAL A 294 -7.47 -17.46 3.22
N PRO A 295 -7.09 -17.82 4.44
CA PRO A 295 -7.98 -17.67 5.60
C PRO A 295 -8.06 -16.23 6.12
N GLN A 296 -7.00 -15.44 5.97
CA GLN A 296 -7.00 -14.03 6.38
C GLN A 296 -7.80 -13.17 5.39
N PRO A 297 -8.57 -12.18 5.88
CA PRO A 297 -9.36 -11.30 5.03
C PRO A 297 -8.52 -10.31 4.21
N VAL A 298 -9.09 -9.82 3.10
CA VAL A 298 -8.41 -8.97 2.10
C VAL A 298 -7.80 -7.69 2.67
N TRP A 299 -8.37 -7.08 3.72
CA TRP A 299 -7.79 -5.87 4.30
C TRP A 299 -6.43 -6.12 4.98
N LEU A 300 -6.20 -7.34 5.48
CA LEU A 300 -4.89 -7.72 6.00
C LEU A 300 -3.88 -7.95 4.88
N GLN A 301 -4.34 -8.49 3.75
CA GLN A 301 -3.53 -8.67 2.55
C GLN A 301 -3.06 -7.30 2.00
N ALA A 302 -3.99 -6.35 1.86
CA ALA A 302 -3.69 -4.99 1.44
C ALA A 302 -2.73 -4.27 2.41
N ALA A 303 -2.95 -4.40 3.73
CA ALA A 303 -2.08 -3.79 4.74
C ALA A 303 -0.66 -4.38 4.70
N ALA A 304 -0.52 -5.70 4.58
CA ALA A 304 0.80 -6.34 4.53
C ALA A 304 1.57 -5.99 3.25
N LEU A 305 0.89 -5.94 2.10
CA LEU A 305 1.48 -5.51 0.82
C LEU A 305 1.98 -4.07 0.90
N ALA A 306 1.11 -3.15 1.34
CA ALA A 306 1.42 -1.74 1.44
C ALA A 306 2.57 -1.49 2.44
N ALA A 307 2.54 -2.16 3.59
CA ALA A 307 3.60 -2.06 4.60
C ALA A 307 4.95 -2.57 4.08
N ARG A 308 4.98 -3.74 3.42
CA ARG A 308 6.23 -4.28 2.89
C ARG A 308 6.79 -3.44 1.76
N THR A 309 5.92 -2.91 0.90
CA THR A 309 6.29 -1.99 -0.16
C THR A 309 6.83 -0.68 0.42
N ALA A 310 6.18 -0.13 1.45
CA ALA A 310 6.62 1.08 2.13
C ALA A 310 8.04 0.95 2.69
N VAL A 311 8.36 -0.18 3.33
CA VAL A 311 9.70 -0.43 3.90
C VAL A 311 10.77 -0.50 2.81
N PHE A 312 10.49 -1.20 1.70
CA PHE A 312 11.44 -1.37 0.62
C PHE A 312 11.69 -0.09 -0.16
N ILE A 313 10.63 0.59 -0.59
CA ILE A 313 10.73 1.82 -1.37
C ILE A 313 11.26 2.99 -0.52
N SER A 314 10.96 3.02 0.79
CA SER A 314 11.59 4.00 1.69
C SER A 314 13.09 3.78 1.86
N ALA A 315 13.57 2.54 1.70
CA ALA A 315 14.99 2.23 1.78
C ALA A 315 15.70 2.51 0.46
N ASP A 316 15.07 2.15 -0.67
CA ASP A 316 15.56 2.38 -2.01
C ASP A 316 14.39 2.38 -3.01
N ALA A 317 14.10 3.54 -3.61
CA ALA A 317 12.97 3.72 -4.51
C ALA A 317 13.11 2.98 -5.85
N SER A 318 14.33 2.60 -6.24
CA SER A 318 14.61 1.92 -7.51
C SER A 318 14.73 0.40 -7.36
N ARG A 319 14.76 -0.11 -6.12
CA ARG A 319 14.87 -1.54 -5.86
C ARG A 319 13.51 -2.24 -5.99
N PRO A 320 13.42 -3.34 -6.77
CA PRO A 320 12.21 -4.14 -6.89
C PRO A 320 11.68 -4.68 -5.56
N THR A 321 10.36 -4.65 -5.38
CA THR A 321 9.72 -5.14 -4.15
C THR A 321 9.52 -6.66 -4.10
N GLN A 322 9.81 -7.36 -5.21
CA GLN A 322 9.63 -8.80 -5.33
C GLN A 322 10.40 -9.56 -4.25
N SER A 323 9.90 -10.74 -3.87
CA SER A 323 10.37 -11.60 -2.76
C SER A 323 10.16 -11.04 -1.35
N GLY A 324 9.60 -9.83 -1.22
CA GLY A 324 9.26 -9.21 0.05
C GLY A 324 8.29 -10.05 0.86
N THR A 325 8.71 -10.51 2.04
CA THR A 325 7.88 -11.30 2.95
C THR A 325 6.76 -10.48 3.56
N MET A 326 5.56 -11.04 3.59
CA MET A 326 4.37 -10.47 4.23
C MET A 326 4.04 -11.28 5.50
N PRO A 327 4.66 -10.94 6.65
CA PRO A 327 4.51 -11.71 7.88
C PRO A 327 3.08 -11.64 8.43
N GLY A 328 2.60 -12.76 8.99
CA GLY A 328 1.27 -12.87 9.59
C GLY A 328 0.15 -13.23 8.62
N LEU A 329 0.48 -13.54 7.36
CA LEU A 329 -0.45 -14.07 6.38
C LEU A 329 -0.16 -15.54 6.10
N ASP A 330 -1.21 -16.35 6.04
CA ASP A 330 -1.13 -17.75 5.64
C ASP A 330 -1.46 -17.90 4.15
N PRO A 331 -0.88 -18.91 3.47
CA PRO A 331 -1.27 -19.23 2.11
C PRO A 331 -2.61 -19.97 2.07
N ALA A 332 -3.22 -20.02 0.89
CA ALA A 332 -4.23 -21.02 0.59
C ALA A 332 -3.66 -22.45 0.71
N PRO A 333 -4.52 -23.46 0.91
CA PRO A 333 -4.14 -24.88 0.78
C PRO A 333 -3.40 -25.12 -0.54
N ALA A 334 -2.40 -26.01 -0.54
CA ALA A 334 -1.49 -26.18 -1.67
C ALA A 334 -2.20 -26.43 -3.01
N SER A 335 -3.32 -27.17 -3.01
CA SER A 335 -4.13 -27.48 -4.19
C SER A 335 -5.02 -26.32 -4.69
N GLN A 336 -5.12 -25.23 -3.93
CA GLN A 336 -5.94 -24.05 -4.24
C GLN A 336 -5.10 -22.80 -4.54
N ARG A 337 -3.77 -22.93 -4.56
CA ARG A 337 -2.84 -21.84 -4.89
C ARG A 337 -2.83 -21.59 -6.39
N PHE A 338 -2.69 -20.33 -6.79
CA PHE A 338 -2.58 -20.02 -8.21
C PHE A 338 -1.32 -20.63 -8.83
N THR A 339 -1.51 -21.32 -9.95
CA THR A 339 -0.45 -21.84 -10.80
C THR A 339 0.31 -20.69 -11.48
N LEU A 340 1.44 -21.01 -12.13
CA LEU A 340 2.22 -20.00 -12.85
C LEU A 340 1.42 -19.37 -14.00
N THR A 341 0.67 -20.16 -14.75
CA THR A 341 -0.14 -19.68 -15.90
C THR A 341 -1.31 -18.80 -15.44
N GLU A 342 -1.93 -19.12 -14.30
CA GLU A 342 -2.96 -18.30 -13.70
C GLU A 342 -2.40 -16.96 -13.22
N ARG A 343 -1.22 -16.96 -12.57
CA ARG A 343 -0.54 -15.73 -12.13
C ARG A 343 -0.13 -14.85 -13.30
N GLU A 344 0.39 -15.44 -14.38
CA GLU A 344 0.66 -14.72 -15.64
C GLU A 344 -0.61 -14.09 -16.23
N SER A 345 -1.73 -14.82 -16.18
CA SER A 345 -3.02 -14.29 -16.63
C SER A 345 -3.47 -13.09 -15.79
N LEU A 346 -3.36 -13.18 -14.46
CA LEU A 346 -3.69 -12.07 -13.56
C LEU A 346 -2.84 -10.83 -13.86
N LEU A 347 -1.53 -11.00 -14.08
CA LEU A 347 -0.63 -9.89 -14.40
C LEU A 347 -1.00 -9.21 -15.73
N ARG A 348 -1.47 -9.96 -16.73
CA ARG A 348 -1.93 -9.38 -18.01
C ARG A 348 -3.21 -8.56 -17.90
N TYR A 349 -3.99 -8.77 -16.83
CA TYR A 349 -5.26 -8.07 -16.59
C TYR A 349 -5.16 -7.06 -15.44
N GLY A 350 -3.95 -6.57 -15.12
CA GLY A 350 -3.78 -5.48 -14.14
C GLY A 350 -4.01 -5.91 -12.68
N ILE A 351 -3.84 -7.20 -12.35
CA ILE A 351 -3.93 -7.73 -10.99
C ILE A 351 -2.54 -8.16 -10.52
N ALA A 352 -2.06 -7.55 -9.44
CA ALA A 352 -0.80 -7.89 -8.80
C ALA A 352 -0.86 -9.26 -8.12
N THR A 353 0.28 -9.93 -8.02
CA THR A 353 0.34 -11.32 -7.55
C THR A 353 1.29 -11.51 -6.38
N ALA A 354 0.99 -12.52 -5.57
CA ALA A 354 1.82 -13.01 -4.48
C ALA A 354 2.08 -14.51 -4.65
N TYR A 355 3.07 -15.04 -3.93
CA TYR A 355 3.38 -16.47 -3.90
C TYR A 355 3.79 -16.89 -2.49
N TYR A 356 3.74 -18.19 -2.20
CA TYR A 356 4.14 -18.73 -0.91
C TYR A 356 5.37 -19.62 -1.04
N GLU A 357 6.44 -19.26 -0.32
CA GLU A 357 7.68 -20.03 -0.27
C GLU A 357 8.49 -19.72 0.99
N GLY A 358 9.19 -20.72 1.52
CA GLY A 358 10.06 -20.55 2.69
C GLY A 358 9.33 -20.11 3.95
N GLY A 359 8.07 -20.54 4.11
CA GLY A 359 7.25 -20.25 5.30
C GLY A 359 6.45 -18.95 5.25
N TYR A 360 6.59 -18.12 4.20
CA TYR A 360 5.95 -16.82 4.11
C TYR A 360 5.25 -16.61 2.77
N VAL A 361 4.13 -15.87 2.80
CA VAL A 361 3.59 -15.24 1.60
C VAL A 361 4.51 -14.07 1.22
N ARG A 362 4.79 -13.91 -0.07
CA ARG A 362 5.75 -12.95 -0.61
C ARG A 362 5.17 -12.21 -1.80
N ILE A 363 5.56 -10.96 -1.96
CA ILE A 363 5.27 -10.17 -3.16
C ILE A 363 5.92 -10.86 -4.36
N GLN A 364 5.13 -11.18 -5.39
CA GLN A 364 5.68 -11.63 -6.68
C GLN A 364 5.94 -10.43 -7.58
N ARG A 365 4.90 -9.64 -7.88
CA ARG A 365 5.00 -8.41 -8.68
C ARG A 365 3.82 -7.48 -8.37
N SER A 366 4.13 -6.25 -8.00
CA SER A 366 3.18 -5.20 -7.67
C SER A 366 2.87 -4.34 -8.89
N ILE A 367 2.05 -4.86 -9.81
CA ILE A 367 1.63 -4.09 -10.98
C ILE A 367 0.48 -3.13 -10.65
N THR A 368 0.36 -2.07 -11.43
CA THR A 368 -0.79 -1.17 -11.41
C THR A 368 -1.94 -1.78 -12.22
N THR A 369 -3.12 -1.14 -12.19
CA THR A 369 -4.24 -1.55 -13.05
C THR A 369 -4.14 -1.00 -14.48
N TYR A 370 -3.11 -0.21 -14.81
CA TYR A 370 -2.88 0.38 -16.12
C TYR A 370 -2.52 -0.70 -17.15
N GLN A 371 -3.25 -0.69 -18.27
CA GLN A 371 -3.14 -1.69 -19.34
C GLN A 371 -3.15 -1.05 -20.74
N LYS A 372 -3.74 0.14 -20.87
CA LYS A 372 -3.99 0.76 -22.17
C LYS A 372 -3.74 2.27 -22.14
N ASN A 373 -3.25 2.80 -23.25
CA ASN A 373 -3.16 4.25 -23.46
C ASN A 373 -4.53 4.89 -23.77
N ALA A 374 -4.55 6.21 -23.94
CA ALA A 374 -5.77 6.98 -24.23
C ALA A 374 -6.51 6.55 -25.52
N TYR A 375 -5.81 5.88 -26.46
CA TYR A 375 -6.39 5.35 -27.69
C TYR A 375 -6.83 3.88 -27.57
N GLY A 376 -6.78 3.31 -26.36
CA GLY A 376 -7.18 1.94 -26.08
C GLY A 376 -6.18 0.88 -26.55
N GLN A 377 -4.96 1.27 -26.94
CA GLN A 377 -3.89 0.35 -27.32
C GLN A 377 -3.15 -0.15 -26.08
N ALA A 378 -2.68 -1.40 -26.12
CA ALA A 378 -1.89 -1.97 -25.03
C ALA A 378 -0.64 -1.13 -24.74
N ASP A 379 -0.41 -0.83 -23.47
CA ASP A 379 0.66 0.06 -23.03
C ASP A 379 1.14 -0.37 -21.63
N ASN A 380 2.45 -0.47 -21.46
CA ASN A 380 3.12 -0.92 -20.24
C ASN A 380 3.91 0.19 -19.53
N SER A 381 3.77 1.45 -19.96
CA SER A 381 4.54 2.58 -19.42
C SER A 381 4.40 2.76 -17.91
N TYR A 382 3.23 2.42 -17.36
CA TYR A 382 2.95 2.47 -15.92
C TYR A 382 2.63 1.09 -15.33
N LEU A 383 3.23 0.03 -15.88
CA LEU A 383 2.90 -1.34 -15.49
C LEU A 383 3.23 -1.61 -14.02
N ASP A 384 4.40 -1.22 -13.53
CA ASP A 384 4.87 -1.49 -12.17
C ASP A 384 4.68 -0.28 -11.26
N SER A 385 4.21 -0.48 -10.03
CA SER A 385 4.04 0.63 -9.08
C SER A 385 5.36 1.26 -8.66
N GLU A 386 6.47 0.50 -8.72
CA GLU A 386 7.81 1.01 -8.41
C GLU A 386 8.25 2.15 -9.35
N THR A 387 7.85 2.12 -10.64
CA THR A 387 8.17 3.21 -11.58
C THR A 387 7.54 4.53 -11.14
N MET A 388 6.32 4.49 -10.59
CA MET A 388 5.65 5.69 -10.06
C MET A 388 6.38 6.21 -8.81
N HIS A 389 6.75 5.32 -7.89
CA HIS A 389 7.52 5.70 -6.70
C HIS A 389 8.89 6.30 -7.04
N GLN A 390 9.62 5.71 -7.99
CA GLN A 390 10.90 6.23 -8.48
C GLN A 390 10.75 7.61 -9.12
N SER A 391 9.72 7.79 -9.94
CA SER A 391 9.39 9.08 -10.56
C SER A 391 9.12 10.15 -9.50
N ALA A 392 8.28 9.83 -8.50
CA ALA A 392 7.96 10.72 -7.39
C ALA A 392 9.20 11.09 -6.55
N PHE A 393 10.08 10.12 -6.28
CA PHE A 393 11.34 10.35 -5.57
C PHE A 393 12.24 11.35 -6.30
N ILE A 394 12.44 11.15 -7.61
CA ILE A 394 13.29 12.02 -8.43
C ILE A 394 12.70 13.42 -8.53
N ILE A 395 11.39 13.55 -8.77
CA ILE A 395 10.74 14.87 -8.86
C ILE A 395 10.86 15.64 -7.53
N ARG A 396 10.64 14.99 -6.39
CA ARG A 396 10.82 15.63 -5.06
C ARG A 396 12.26 16.03 -4.79
N ARG A 397 13.23 15.22 -5.21
CA ARG A 397 14.66 15.55 -5.12
C ARG A 397 14.96 16.83 -5.90
N LEU A 398 14.51 16.91 -7.16
CA LEU A 398 14.67 18.10 -8.00
C LEU A 398 14.00 19.33 -7.38
N GLN A 399 12.77 19.19 -6.88
CA GLN A 399 12.05 20.26 -6.18
C GLN A 399 12.86 20.78 -4.98
N GLY A 400 13.41 19.88 -4.17
CA GLY A 400 14.24 20.23 -3.01
C GLY A 400 15.49 21.03 -3.39
N ILE A 401 16.17 20.63 -4.45
CA ILE A 401 17.39 21.31 -4.95
C ILE A 401 17.06 22.72 -5.44
N ILE A 402 16.05 22.86 -6.29
CA ILE A 402 15.66 24.14 -6.87
C ILE A 402 15.17 25.11 -5.79
N THR A 403 14.32 24.66 -4.87
CA THR A 403 13.77 25.52 -3.81
C THR A 403 14.81 25.93 -2.78
N SER A 404 15.79 25.05 -2.50
CA SER A 404 16.84 25.31 -1.50
C SER A 404 17.94 26.23 -2.04
N LYS A 405 18.36 26.06 -3.30
CA LYS A 405 19.47 26.83 -3.88
C LYS A 405 19.01 28.12 -4.58
N TYR A 406 17.87 28.09 -5.27
CA TYR A 406 17.52 29.14 -6.24
C TYR A 406 16.25 29.91 -5.92
N GLY A 407 15.64 29.71 -4.74
CA GLY A 407 14.35 30.30 -4.38
C GLY A 407 14.25 31.83 -4.47
N ARG A 408 15.38 32.57 -4.41
CA ARG A 408 15.43 34.04 -4.53
C ARG A 408 16.39 34.57 -5.61
N HIS A 409 16.71 33.74 -6.62
CA HIS A 409 17.61 34.16 -7.69
C HIS A 409 16.90 34.96 -8.79
N LYS A 410 17.60 35.95 -9.35
CA LYS A 410 17.19 36.69 -10.56
C LYS A 410 17.48 35.83 -11.79
N LEU A 411 16.52 35.74 -12.72
CA LEU A 411 16.74 35.04 -13.98
C LEU A 411 17.38 35.97 -15.03
N ALA A 412 18.52 35.56 -15.57
CA ALA A 412 19.21 36.24 -16.66
C ALA A 412 19.39 35.31 -17.87
N SER A 413 19.60 35.89 -19.05
CA SER A 413 19.94 35.12 -20.24
C SER A 413 21.39 34.67 -20.20
N ASP A 414 21.71 33.56 -20.88
CA ASP A 414 23.09 33.10 -21.01
C ASP A 414 23.99 34.17 -21.65
N GLY A 415 25.23 34.29 -21.17
CA GLY A 415 26.19 35.30 -21.62
C GLY A 415 25.98 36.71 -21.04
N THR A 416 24.96 36.92 -20.20
CA THR A 416 24.75 38.19 -19.48
C THR A 416 25.95 38.47 -18.56
N ARG A 417 26.50 39.69 -18.61
CA ARG A 417 27.57 40.11 -17.70
C ARG A 417 26.97 40.62 -16.40
N PHE A 418 27.28 39.96 -15.28
CA PHE A 418 26.88 40.39 -13.95
C PHE A 418 28.04 40.28 -12.95
N GLY A 419 28.01 41.09 -11.90
CA GLY A 419 29.03 41.08 -10.85
C GLY A 419 29.05 39.74 -10.10
N ALA A 420 30.24 39.23 -9.83
CA ALA A 420 30.41 38.02 -9.02
C ALA A 420 29.73 38.17 -7.66
N GLY A 421 29.00 37.13 -7.24
CA GLY A 421 28.26 37.08 -5.97
C GLY A 421 26.79 37.45 -6.07
N GLN A 422 26.32 38.08 -7.15
CA GLN A 422 24.89 38.35 -7.32
C GLN A 422 24.07 37.06 -7.43
N PRO A 423 22.91 36.94 -6.74
CA PRO A 423 22.04 35.77 -6.85
C PRO A 423 21.33 35.79 -8.21
N ILE A 424 22.03 35.36 -9.25
CA ILE A 424 21.56 35.32 -10.63
C ILE A 424 21.71 33.89 -11.14
N ILE A 425 20.69 33.42 -11.83
CA ILE A 425 20.65 32.11 -12.47
C ILE A 425 20.39 32.28 -13.97
N THR A 426 20.99 31.41 -14.78
CA THR A 426 20.81 31.38 -16.24
C THR A 426 20.39 29.98 -16.70
N PRO A 427 19.77 29.82 -17.89
CA PRO A 427 19.42 28.51 -18.42
C PRO A 427 20.59 27.53 -18.45
N SER A 428 21.80 27.97 -18.83
CA SER A 428 23.01 27.14 -18.79
C SER A 428 23.42 26.72 -17.37
N THR A 429 23.25 27.58 -16.37
CA THR A 429 23.50 27.24 -14.95
C THR A 429 22.50 26.20 -14.45
N ILE A 430 21.21 26.34 -14.76
CA ILE A 430 20.17 25.36 -14.41
C ILE A 430 20.49 24.03 -15.07
N ARG A 431 20.83 24.04 -16.37
CA ARG A 431 21.20 22.82 -17.09
C ARG A 431 22.40 22.13 -16.44
N GLY A 432 23.44 22.88 -16.06
CA GLY A 432 24.60 22.35 -15.35
C GLY A 432 24.24 21.71 -14.00
N GLU A 433 23.35 22.35 -13.22
CA GLU A 433 22.88 21.80 -11.95
C GLU A 433 22.07 20.51 -12.17
N LEU A 434 21.12 20.49 -13.11
CA LEU A 434 20.31 19.31 -13.38
C LEU A 434 21.16 18.11 -13.84
N ILE A 435 22.17 18.35 -14.66
CA ILE A 435 23.14 17.29 -15.06
C ILE A 435 23.93 16.81 -13.86
N ALA A 436 24.44 17.71 -13.02
CA ALA A 436 25.18 17.33 -11.83
C ALA A 436 24.34 16.51 -10.85
N GLN A 437 23.04 16.81 -10.74
CA GLN A 437 22.11 16.07 -9.89
C GLN A 437 21.72 14.72 -10.50
N TYR A 438 21.58 14.65 -11.82
CA TYR A 438 21.39 13.39 -12.53
C TYR A 438 22.60 12.46 -12.35
N ALA A 439 23.82 12.98 -12.45
CA ALA A 439 25.03 12.19 -12.19
C ALA A 439 25.10 11.65 -10.75
N ARG A 440 24.60 12.40 -9.76
CA ARG A 440 24.47 11.90 -8.39
C ARG A 440 23.43 10.80 -8.27
N LEU A 441 22.28 10.96 -8.92
CA LEU A 441 21.25 9.92 -8.97
C LEU A 441 21.76 8.66 -9.67
N GLU A 442 22.65 8.80 -10.67
CA GLU A 442 23.30 7.67 -11.36
C GLU A 442 24.28 6.95 -10.43
N GLU A 443 25.10 7.69 -9.67
CA GLU A 443 25.98 7.12 -8.63
C GLU A 443 25.20 6.42 -7.50
N GLU A 444 24.04 6.98 -7.12
CA GLU A 444 23.10 6.41 -6.14
C GLU A 444 22.35 5.17 -6.70
N GLY A 445 22.39 4.93 -8.02
CA GLY A 445 21.74 3.78 -8.67
C GLY A 445 20.25 3.96 -8.98
N HIS A 446 19.78 5.21 -9.11
CA HIS A 446 18.38 5.53 -9.43
C HIS A 446 18.11 5.77 -10.91
N VAL A 447 19.11 6.20 -11.67
CA VAL A 447 19.03 6.51 -13.11
C VAL A 447 20.28 6.01 -13.83
N GLU A 448 20.24 5.91 -15.15
CA GLU A 448 21.38 5.51 -15.97
C GLU A 448 21.61 6.46 -17.15
N ASN A 449 22.74 6.30 -17.86
CA ASN A 449 23.08 7.00 -19.09
C ASN A 449 23.16 8.54 -18.94
N ALA A 450 23.85 9.06 -17.92
CA ALA A 450 23.92 10.51 -17.66
C ALA A 450 24.43 11.36 -18.83
N GLU A 451 25.37 10.84 -19.63
CA GLU A 451 25.85 11.53 -20.84
C GLU A 451 24.76 11.69 -21.90
N VAL A 452 23.93 10.67 -22.09
CA VAL A 452 22.80 10.69 -23.03
C VAL A 452 21.69 11.58 -22.49
N PHE A 453 21.39 11.49 -21.19
CA PHE A 453 20.47 12.41 -20.52
C PHE A 453 20.86 13.88 -20.76
N ALA A 454 22.15 14.22 -20.62
CA ALA A 454 22.62 15.57 -20.86
C ALA A 454 22.32 16.04 -22.30
N GLN A 455 22.45 15.17 -23.31
CA GLN A 455 22.16 15.51 -24.71
C GLN A 455 20.67 15.82 -24.94
N HIS A 456 19.78 15.11 -24.24
CA HIS A 456 18.33 15.27 -24.38
C HIS A 456 17.73 16.30 -23.42
N LEU A 457 18.45 16.72 -22.38
CA LEU A 457 18.02 17.76 -21.45
C LEU A 457 17.95 19.13 -22.15
N ILE A 458 16.74 19.69 -22.20
CA ILE A 458 16.47 21.04 -22.72
C ILE A 458 16.12 21.94 -21.55
N VAL A 459 16.81 23.07 -21.45
CA VAL A 459 16.51 24.16 -20.51
C VAL A 459 16.52 25.45 -21.28
N GLU A 460 15.39 26.15 -21.31
CA GLU A 460 15.25 27.39 -22.05
C GLU A 460 14.48 28.44 -21.24
N ARG A 461 14.81 29.70 -21.47
CA ARG A 461 14.00 30.82 -20.98
C ARG A 461 12.81 30.98 -21.91
N ASP A 462 11.63 31.20 -21.35
CA ASP A 462 10.42 31.39 -22.14
C ASP A 462 10.55 32.63 -23.03
N GLY A 463 10.15 32.51 -24.29
CA GLY A 463 10.26 33.60 -25.27
C GLY A 463 9.24 34.73 -25.06
N ASN A 464 8.15 34.46 -24.34
CA ASN A 464 7.06 35.41 -24.07
C ASN A 464 7.04 35.87 -22.61
N ASP A 465 7.57 35.08 -21.68
CA ASP A 465 7.70 35.43 -20.27
C ASP A 465 9.19 35.46 -19.83
N PRO A 466 9.79 36.65 -19.69
CA PRO A 466 11.18 36.77 -19.27
C PRO A 466 11.44 36.27 -17.84
N SER A 467 10.42 36.01 -17.03
CA SER A 467 10.59 35.48 -15.66
C SER A 467 10.48 33.95 -15.58
N ARG A 468 10.28 33.26 -16.71
CA ARG A 468 10.00 31.83 -16.76
C ARG A 468 11.12 31.02 -17.42
N VAL A 469 11.37 29.83 -16.87
CA VAL A 469 12.22 28.79 -17.47
C VAL A 469 11.37 27.55 -17.74
N ASN A 470 11.53 26.97 -18.92
CA ASN A 470 10.95 25.69 -19.30
C ASN A 470 12.05 24.63 -19.33
N VAL A 471 11.75 23.45 -18.78
CA VAL A 471 12.68 22.32 -18.70
C VAL A 471 12.00 21.08 -19.25
N MET A 472 12.61 20.44 -20.23
CA MET A 472 12.29 19.06 -20.60
C MET A 472 13.32 18.16 -19.93
N PHE A 473 12.88 17.39 -18.93
CA PHE A 473 13.71 16.46 -18.17
C PHE A 473 13.37 15.03 -18.61
N PRO A 474 14.21 14.37 -19.43
CA PRO A 474 13.94 13.03 -19.95
C PRO A 474 14.78 11.96 -19.23
N PRO A 475 14.41 11.54 -18.01
CA PRO A 475 15.22 10.60 -17.26
C PRO A 475 15.17 9.20 -17.88
N ASP A 476 16.29 8.50 -17.78
CA ASP A 476 16.40 7.07 -18.04
C ASP A 476 16.49 6.34 -16.69
N TYR A 477 15.39 5.74 -16.27
CA TYR A 477 15.28 5.12 -14.95
C TYR A 477 15.98 3.76 -14.92
N ILE A 478 16.75 3.49 -13.87
CA ILE A 478 17.25 2.14 -13.62
C ILE A 478 16.07 1.22 -13.34
N ASN A 479 16.06 0.08 -14.04
CA ASN A 479 14.98 -0.89 -14.01
C ASN A 479 15.28 -2.09 -13.10
N GLY A 480 14.21 -2.69 -12.59
CA GLY A 480 14.29 -3.91 -11.81
C GLY A 480 14.65 -5.15 -12.62
N LEU A 481 15.59 -5.98 -12.12
CA LEU A 481 15.81 -7.31 -12.67
C LEU A 481 14.65 -8.25 -12.30
N ARG A 482 13.65 -8.35 -13.19
CA ARG A 482 12.43 -9.17 -13.00
C ARG A 482 12.57 -10.59 -13.56
N VAL A 483 13.21 -10.74 -14.72
CA VAL A 483 13.34 -12.02 -15.43
C VAL A 483 14.78 -12.21 -15.86
N PHE A 484 15.38 -13.32 -15.44
CA PHE A 484 16.67 -13.79 -15.93
C PHE A 484 16.46 -15.06 -16.75
N ALA A 485 16.49 -14.93 -18.07
CA ALA A 485 16.27 -16.04 -19.00
C ALA A 485 17.60 -16.63 -19.46
N LEU A 486 17.81 -17.93 -19.26
CA LEU A 486 19.02 -18.65 -19.68
C LEU A 486 18.65 -19.87 -20.53
N LEU A 487 19.34 -20.02 -21.67
CA LEU A 487 19.26 -21.21 -22.51
C LEU A 487 20.42 -22.15 -22.17
N ASN A 488 20.13 -23.30 -21.54
CA ASN A 488 21.14 -24.30 -21.24
C ASN A 488 21.38 -25.21 -22.46
N GLN A 489 22.42 -24.91 -23.25
CA GLN A 489 22.91 -25.81 -24.31
C GLN A 489 23.95 -26.78 -23.77
N PHE A 490 23.49 -27.83 -23.09
CA PHE A 490 24.40 -28.82 -22.53
C PHE A 490 25.12 -29.61 -23.64
N ARG A 491 26.38 -29.98 -23.36
CA ARG A 491 27.17 -30.96 -24.11
C ARG A 491 27.53 -32.08 -23.15
N LEU A 492 27.51 -33.33 -23.63
CA LEU A 492 27.96 -34.47 -22.83
C LEU A 492 29.50 -34.49 -22.69
N GLN A 493 30.19 -33.90 -23.66
CA GLN A 493 31.62 -33.67 -23.67
C GLN A 493 31.88 -32.43 -24.55
N TYR A 494 32.75 -31.53 -24.12
CA TYR A 494 33.29 -30.49 -25.00
C TYR A 494 34.31 -31.13 -25.93
N ASP A 495 34.30 -30.82 -27.22
CA ASP A 495 35.39 -31.23 -28.11
C ASP A 495 36.70 -30.67 -27.51
N GLU A 496 37.68 -31.54 -27.24
CA GLU A 496 39.00 -31.17 -26.70
C GLU A 496 39.83 -30.29 -27.66
N ALA A 497 39.27 -29.93 -28.82
CA ALA A 497 39.87 -29.04 -29.79
C ALA A 497 39.00 -27.80 -29.98
N ALA A 498 39.26 -26.78 -29.17
CA ALA A 498 38.95 -25.38 -29.46
C ALA A 498 40.18 -24.52 -29.16
#